data_AF-A0A316BCV7-F1
#
_entry.id   AF-A0A316BCV7-F1
#
_cell.length_a   1.000
_cell.length_b   1.000
_cell.length_c   1.000
_cell.angle_alpha   90.00
_cell.angle_beta   90.00
_cell.angle_gamma   90.00
#
_symmetry.space_group_name_H-M   'P 1'
#
loop_
_entity.id
_entity.type
_entity.pdbx_description
1 polymer ?
#
loop_
_entity_poly.entity_id
_entity_poly.type
_entity_poly.pdbx_seq_one_letter_code
_entity_poly.pdbx_strand_id
1 'polypeptide(L)'
;MRKYIYNSRDVAAYFKYFSVPSYLEVSYMQYIFNLGSKVLAEPLTRDFESFKKEVYRELYFLWANGFEDERADISKMTTEGDLSLICDQECICLESYMKLICLHLIFSGNLPYITLNFTGLMTQLGIKCDMSLYEANCKTVCESLQLEVFDTFGKPFDLSLGIPDELLRVSLSKEFKEGLDNRNFKETLRSEQMNWLMDLKDKSFKLFGSIQPRKKTTKSRTSGQSNKNYRNSGSNVVQSKVQPKGTPKTSEK
;
A
#
# COMPACT_ATOMS: atom_id res chain seq x y z
N MET A 1 -13.89 24.06 -11.60
CA MET A 1 -14.14 22.62 -11.33
C MET A 1 -14.02 22.38 -9.84
N ARG A 2 -14.87 21.54 -9.23
CA ARG A 2 -14.82 21.29 -7.78
C ARG A 2 -13.76 20.22 -7.50
N LYS A 3 -12.82 20.51 -6.60
CA LYS A 3 -11.81 19.53 -6.15
C LYS A 3 -12.53 18.35 -5.50
N TYR A 4 -12.16 17.13 -5.89
CA TYR A 4 -12.72 15.93 -5.27
C TYR A 4 -12.14 15.75 -3.86
N ILE A 5 -12.99 15.23 -2.98
CA ILE A 5 -12.64 14.97 -1.59
C ILE A 5 -13.07 13.54 -1.27
N TYR A 6 -12.20 12.77 -0.64
CA TYR A 6 -12.32 11.33 -0.44
C TYR A 6 -13.32 10.96 0.65
N ASN A 7 -14.03 9.86 0.43
CA ASN A 7 -14.93 9.25 1.39
C ASN A 7 -14.32 7.99 2.04
N SER A 8 -15.04 7.36 2.96
CA SER A 8 -14.59 6.14 3.65
C SER A 8 -14.38 4.94 2.72
N ARG A 9 -15.19 4.82 1.65
CA ARG A 9 -15.11 3.74 0.66
C ARG A 9 -13.84 3.87 -0.18
N ASP A 10 -13.46 5.08 -0.57
CA ASP A 10 -12.21 5.33 -1.30
C ASP A 10 -10.99 4.87 -0.48
N VAL A 11 -10.96 5.19 0.82
CA VAL A 11 -9.89 4.80 1.75
C VAL A 11 -9.87 3.29 1.96
N ALA A 12 -11.03 2.67 2.17
CA ALA A 12 -11.16 1.23 2.32
C ALA A 12 -10.69 0.48 1.06
N ALA A 13 -11.07 0.97 -0.13
CA ALA A 13 -10.63 0.40 -1.39
C ALA A 13 -9.12 0.54 -1.57
N TYR A 14 -8.53 1.67 -1.19
CA TYR A 14 -7.08 1.83 -1.19
C TYR A 14 -6.38 0.77 -0.32
N PHE A 15 -6.89 0.47 0.88
CA PHE A 15 -6.30 -0.55 1.75
C PHE A 15 -6.34 -1.95 1.13
N LYS A 16 -7.45 -2.32 0.48
CA LYS A 16 -7.56 -3.61 -0.22
C LYS A 16 -6.65 -3.64 -1.45
N TYR A 17 -6.81 -2.68 -2.35
CA TYR A 17 -6.11 -2.66 -3.64
C TYR A 17 -4.58 -2.67 -3.47
N PHE A 18 -4.04 -1.85 -2.56
CA PHE A 18 -2.61 -1.81 -2.28
C PHE A 18 -2.16 -2.75 -1.15
N SER A 19 -3.02 -3.66 -0.71
CA SER A 19 -2.72 -4.67 0.30
C SER A 19 -2.09 -4.08 1.57
N VAL A 20 -2.66 -2.98 2.07
CA VAL A 20 -2.21 -2.36 3.32
C VAL A 20 -2.40 -3.37 4.46
N PRO A 21 -1.33 -3.74 5.19
CA PRO A 21 -1.46 -4.71 6.26
C PRO A 21 -2.39 -4.23 7.37
N SER A 22 -3.20 -5.13 7.92
CA SER A 22 -4.24 -4.73 8.89
C SER A 22 -3.72 -4.06 10.16
N TYR A 23 -2.51 -4.39 10.59
CA TYR A 23 -1.86 -3.73 11.73
C TYR A 23 -1.40 -2.29 11.43
N LEU A 24 -1.48 -1.84 10.17
CA LEU A 24 -1.13 -0.48 9.73
C LEU A 24 -2.32 0.37 9.32
N GLU A 25 -3.48 -0.23 9.07
CA GLU A 25 -4.69 0.47 8.61
C GLU A 25 -5.03 1.68 9.50
N VAL A 26 -4.94 1.52 10.82
CA VAL A 26 -5.21 2.62 11.78
C VAL A 26 -4.23 3.77 11.62
N SER A 27 -2.93 3.49 11.39
CA SER A 27 -1.93 4.54 11.17
C SER A 27 -2.17 5.27 9.85
N TYR A 28 -2.58 4.56 8.79
CA TYR A 28 -2.96 5.17 7.52
C TYR A 28 -4.22 6.04 7.68
N MET A 29 -5.23 5.55 8.41
CA MET A 29 -6.43 6.31 8.73
C MET A 29 -6.10 7.57 9.53
N GLN A 30 -5.23 7.47 10.53
CA GLN A 30 -4.82 8.64 11.33
C GLN A 30 -4.10 9.68 10.46
N TYR A 31 -3.22 9.23 9.56
CA TYR A 31 -2.52 10.12 8.65
C TYR A 31 -3.48 10.90 7.75
N ILE A 32 -4.38 10.20 7.04
CA ILE A 32 -5.32 10.89 6.14
C ILE A 32 -6.34 11.73 6.92
N PHE A 33 -6.74 11.32 8.12
CA PHE A 33 -7.58 12.11 9.02
C PHE A 33 -6.90 13.42 9.44
N ASN A 34 -5.59 13.40 9.73
CA ASN A 34 -4.83 14.58 10.08
C ASN A 34 -4.68 15.58 8.92
N LEU A 35 -4.81 15.13 7.65
CA LEU A 35 -4.89 16.03 6.50
C LEU A 35 -6.22 16.80 6.45
N GLY A 36 -7.26 16.27 7.10
CA GLY A 36 -8.54 16.94 7.32
C GLY A 36 -9.31 17.24 6.04
N SER A 37 -9.99 18.39 6.02
CA SER A 37 -10.90 18.82 4.93
C SER A 37 -10.20 19.08 3.59
N LYS A 38 -8.87 19.08 3.55
CA LYS A 38 -8.10 19.13 2.30
C LYS A 38 -8.24 17.85 1.49
N VAL A 39 -8.51 16.71 2.16
CA VAL A 39 -8.50 15.38 1.55
C VAL A 39 -9.77 14.59 1.89
N LEU A 40 -10.34 14.71 3.09
CA LEU A 40 -11.50 13.93 3.52
C LEU A 40 -12.79 14.75 3.56
N ALA A 41 -13.90 14.11 3.14
CA ALA A 41 -15.20 14.74 3.04
C ALA A 41 -15.82 14.96 4.43
N GLU A 42 -16.53 16.07 4.63
CA GLU A 42 -17.39 16.21 5.81
C GLU A 42 -18.60 15.26 5.69
N PRO A 43 -19.03 14.58 6.77
CA PRO A 43 -18.67 14.77 8.18
C PRO A 43 -17.51 13.89 8.70
N LEU A 44 -16.80 13.16 7.84
CA LEU A 44 -15.76 12.19 8.25
C LEU A 44 -14.60 12.83 9.00
N THR A 45 -14.40 14.14 8.85
CA THR A 45 -13.34 14.90 9.52
C THR A 45 -13.65 15.29 10.97
N ARG A 46 -14.86 15.04 11.48
CA ARG A 46 -15.30 15.50 12.81
C ARG A 46 -14.77 14.65 13.95
N ASP A 47 -14.80 13.33 13.79
CA ASP A 47 -14.44 12.37 14.84
C ASP A 47 -13.71 11.18 14.21
N PHE A 48 -12.51 10.90 14.75
CA PHE A 48 -11.66 9.82 14.25
C PHE A 48 -12.29 8.45 14.48
N GLU A 49 -12.96 8.24 15.61
CA GLU A 49 -13.58 6.95 15.91
C GLU A 49 -14.74 6.63 14.98
N SER A 50 -15.55 7.64 14.66
CA SER A 50 -16.59 7.54 13.63
C SER A 50 -16.00 7.26 12.26
N PHE A 51 -14.99 8.03 11.82
CA PHE A 51 -14.29 7.78 10.55
C PHE A 51 -13.75 6.35 10.45
N LYS A 52 -13.06 5.88 11.49
CA LYS A 52 -12.52 4.51 11.56
C LYS A 52 -13.60 3.45 11.41
N LYS A 53 -14.74 3.60 12.11
CA LYS A 53 -15.88 2.69 12.00
C LYS A 53 -16.45 2.66 10.58
N GLU A 54 -16.59 3.82 9.95
CA GLU A 54 -17.07 3.95 8.58
C GLU A 54 -16.13 3.23 7.59
N VAL A 55 -14.81 3.45 7.69
CA VAL A 55 -13.82 2.75 6.85
C VAL A 55 -13.89 1.24 7.04
N TYR A 56 -13.99 0.75 8.28
CA TYR A 56 -14.12 -0.68 8.53
C TYR A 56 -15.41 -1.29 7.99
N ARG A 57 -16.52 -0.56 8.03
CA ARG A 57 -17.77 -0.99 7.38
C ARG A 57 -17.59 -1.15 5.88
N GLU A 58 -16.96 -0.17 5.22
CA GLU A 58 -16.71 -0.23 3.78
C GLU A 58 -15.68 -1.33 3.42
N LEU A 59 -14.67 -1.58 4.26
CA LEU A 59 -13.74 -2.70 4.08
C LEU A 59 -14.45 -4.05 4.06
N TYR A 60 -15.43 -4.24 4.96
CA TYR A 60 -16.23 -5.45 5.01
C TYR A 60 -17.10 -5.59 3.76
N PHE A 61 -17.73 -4.49 3.32
CA PHE A 61 -18.50 -4.46 2.09
C PHE A 61 -17.66 -4.85 0.86
N LEU A 62 -16.49 -4.22 0.69
CA LEU A 62 -15.58 -4.50 -0.42
C LEU A 62 -15.11 -5.97 -0.42
N TRP A 63 -14.77 -6.49 0.75
CA TRP A 63 -14.40 -7.89 0.90
C TRP A 63 -15.55 -8.83 0.54
N ALA A 64 -16.77 -8.56 1.01
CA ALA A 64 -17.96 -9.35 0.67
C ALA A 64 -18.26 -9.36 -0.84
N ASN A 65 -17.88 -8.30 -1.56
CA ASN A 65 -18.03 -8.19 -3.01
C ASN A 65 -16.85 -8.77 -3.80
N GLY A 66 -15.84 -9.36 -3.13
CA GLY A 66 -14.67 -9.95 -3.77
C GLY A 66 -13.59 -8.94 -4.19
N PHE A 67 -13.58 -7.73 -3.61
CA PHE A 67 -12.53 -6.74 -3.84
C PHE A 67 -11.39 -6.95 -2.82
N GLU A 68 -10.41 -7.77 -3.19
CA GLU A 68 -9.39 -8.27 -2.27
C GLU A 68 -8.01 -7.61 -2.43
N ASP A 69 -7.53 -7.43 -3.66
CA ASP A 69 -6.16 -6.98 -3.96
C ASP A 69 -6.08 -6.16 -5.27
N GLU A 70 -4.85 -5.91 -5.75
CA GLU A 70 -4.57 -5.15 -6.98
C GLU A 70 -5.13 -5.80 -8.27
N ARG A 71 -5.49 -7.10 -8.20
CA ARG A 71 -6.08 -7.85 -9.31
C ARG A 71 -7.61 -7.85 -9.25
N ALA A 72 -8.18 -7.28 -8.19
CA ALA A 72 -9.61 -7.14 -8.07
C ALA A 72 -10.17 -6.28 -9.21
N ASP A 73 -11.36 -6.67 -9.67
CA ASP A 73 -12.11 -5.89 -10.64
C ASP A 73 -12.53 -4.56 -10.01
N ILE A 74 -12.07 -3.44 -10.59
CA ILE A 74 -12.35 -2.07 -10.12
C ILE A 74 -13.85 -1.79 -10.07
N SER A 75 -14.66 -2.44 -10.91
CA SER A 75 -16.12 -2.29 -10.87
C SER A 75 -16.73 -2.72 -9.53
N LYS A 76 -16.05 -3.58 -8.76
CA LYS A 76 -16.48 -4.03 -7.43
C LYS A 76 -16.29 -2.98 -6.33
N MET A 77 -15.59 -1.87 -6.62
CA MET A 77 -15.55 -0.72 -5.72
C MET A 77 -16.91 -0.03 -5.62
N THR A 78 -17.74 -0.12 -6.65
CA THR A 78 -19.04 0.55 -6.72
C THR A 78 -20.20 -0.41 -6.46
N THR A 79 -21.26 0.11 -5.85
CA THR A 79 -22.54 -0.58 -5.70
C THR A 79 -23.39 -0.36 -6.96
N GLU A 80 -24.33 -1.26 -7.23
CA GLU A 80 -25.35 -1.01 -8.24
C GLU A 80 -26.10 0.29 -7.92
N GLY A 81 -26.13 1.21 -8.89
CA GLY A 81 -26.77 2.52 -8.74
C GLY A 81 -25.87 3.62 -8.17
N ASP A 82 -24.60 3.34 -7.85
CA ASP A 82 -23.64 4.39 -7.48
C ASP A 82 -23.47 5.38 -8.64
N LEU A 83 -23.49 6.67 -8.31
CA LEU A 83 -23.33 7.76 -9.25
C LEU A 83 -21.87 8.19 -9.32
N SER A 84 -21.39 8.38 -10.53
CA SER A 84 -20.10 9.01 -10.81
C SER A 84 -20.10 10.47 -10.30
N LEU A 85 -19.01 10.89 -9.65
CA LEU A 85 -18.92 12.21 -9.01
C LEU A 85 -18.03 13.20 -9.79
N ILE A 86 -17.14 12.67 -10.62
CA ILE A 86 -16.16 13.40 -11.42
C ILE A 86 -16.39 13.11 -12.90
N CYS A 87 -16.41 11.82 -13.26
CA CYS A 87 -16.52 11.38 -14.63
C CYS A 87 -17.99 11.25 -15.07
N ASP A 88 -18.21 11.06 -16.36
CA ASP A 88 -19.47 10.50 -16.86
C ASP A 88 -19.68 9.08 -16.34
N GLN A 89 -20.95 8.67 -16.24
CA GLN A 89 -21.33 7.38 -15.64
C GLN A 89 -20.66 6.18 -16.33
N GLU A 90 -20.47 6.25 -17.65
CA GLU A 90 -19.79 5.20 -18.43
C GLU A 90 -18.29 5.06 -18.09
N CYS A 91 -17.71 6.07 -17.45
CA CYS A 91 -16.31 6.14 -17.04
C CYS A 91 -16.13 6.03 -15.51
N ILE A 92 -17.12 5.51 -14.76
CA ILE A 92 -17.04 5.39 -13.30
C ILE A 92 -15.86 4.52 -12.81
N CYS A 93 -15.45 3.51 -13.60
CA CYS A 93 -14.27 2.71 -13.30
C CYS A 93 -12.97 3.51 -13.44
N LEU A 94 -12.89 4.44 -14.41
CA LEU A 94 -11.76 5.36 -14.54
C LEU A 94 -11.66 6.25 -13.30
N GLU A 95 -12.80 6.80 -12.88
CA GLU A 95 -12.87 7.61 -11.66
C GLU A 95 -12.35 6.84 -10.44
N SER A 96 -12.86 5.62 -10.24
CA SER A 96 -12.51 4.75 -9.11
C SER A 96 -11.02 4.41 -9.11
N TYR A 97 -10.47 4.02 -10.27
CA TYR A 97 -9.05 3.74 -10.41
C TYR A 97 -8.17 4.97 -10.15
N MET A 98 -8.50 6.12 -10.74
CA MET A 98 -7.71 7.34 -10.57
C MET A 98 -7.74 7.87 -9.13
N LYS A 99 -8.85 7.67 -8.39
CA LYS A 99 -8.90 7.94 -6.95
C LYS A 99 -7.89 7.10 -6.18
N LEU A 100 -7.77 5.81 -6.47
CA LEU A 100 -6.77 4.93 -5.86
C LEU A 100 -5.34 5.40 -6.14
N ILE A 101 -5.07 5.77 -7.39
CA ILE A 101 -3.75 6.28 -7.80
C ILE A 101 -3.40 7.58 -7.06
N CYS A 102 -4.34 8.52 -6.97
CA CYS A 102 -4.11 9.77 -6.27
C CYS A 102 -3.93 9.54 -4.75
N LEU A 103 -4.72 8.66 -4.12
CA LEU A 103 -4.48 8.24 -2.73
C LEU A 103 -3.10 7.62 -2.55
N HIS A 104 -2.66 6.78 -3.48
CA HIS A 104 -1.32 6.19 -3.44
C HIS A 104 -0.22 7.25 -3.43
N LEU A 105 -0.36 8.29 -4.26
CA LEU A 105 0.58 9.41 -4.28
C LEU A 105 0.53 10.23 -2.98
N ILE A 106 -0.66 10.42 -2.39
CA ILE A 106 -0.81 11.10 -1.09
C ILE A 106 -0.11 10.31 0.04
N PHE A 107 -0.36 8.99 0.13
CA PHE A 107 0.28 8.13 1.12
C PHE A 107 1.77 7.90 0.86
N SER A 108 2.25 8.21 -0.34
CA SER A 108 3.64 8.03 -0.77
C SER A 108 4.26 9.37 -1.11
N GLY A 109 4.33 10.30 -0.16
CA GLY A 109 4.81 11.68 -0.41
C GLY A 109 6.20 11.80 -1.07
N ASN A 110 7.05 10.78 -0.96
CA ASN A 110 8.36 10.74 -1.65
C ASN A 110 8.29 10.26 -3.11
N LEU A 111 7.16 9.70 -3.55
CA LEU A 111 6.99 9.22 -4.91
C LEU A 111 6.72 10.44 -5.81
N PRO A 112 7.65 10.81 -6.71
CA PRO A 112 7.50 12.04 -7.48
C PRO A 112 6.35 11.95 -8.48
N TYR A 113 6.13 10.76 -9.06
CA TYR A 113 5.12 10.44 -10.05
C TYR A 113 4.89 8.92 -10.13
N ILE A 114 3.80 8.53 -10.79
CA ILE A 114 3.55 7.18 -11.30
C ILE A 114 3.47 7.23 -12.83
N THR A 115 3.83 6.14 -13.51
CA THR A 115 3.69 6.02 -14.96
C THR A 115 2.41 5.27 -15.31
N LEU A 116 1.57 5.85 -16.18
CA LEU A 116 0.32 5.25 -16.65
C LEU A 116 0.30 5.21 -18.18
N ASN A 117 -0.23 4.13 -18.74
CA ASN A 117 -0.66 4.08 -20.14
C ASN A 117 -2.16 4.35 -20.16
N PHE A 118 -2.56 5.59 -20.45
CA PHE A 118 -3.97 5.98 -20.47
C PHE A 118 -4.76 5.21 -21.55
N THR A 119 -4.22 5.04 -22.75
CA THR A 119 -4.88 4.24 -23.80
C THR A 119 -5.15 2.81 -23.35
N GLY A 120 -4.18 2.20 -22.64
CA GLY A 120 -4.33 0.85 -22.08
C GLY A 120 -5.36 0.75 -20.96
N LEU A 121 -5.57 1.81 -20.18
CA LEU A 121 -6.51 1.81 -19.04
C LEU A 121 -7.95 1.56 -19.49
N MET A 122 -8.35 2.06 -20.67
CA MET A 122 -9.70 1.84 -21.18
C MET A 122 -10.05 0.35 -21.25
N THR A 123 -9.11 -0.46 -21.76
CA THR A 123 -9.28 -1.92 -21.85
C THR A 123 -9.18 -2.59 -20.48
N GLN A 124 -8.18 -2.20 -19.67
CA GLN A 124 -7.97 -2.79 -18.34
C GLN A 124 -9.15 -2.58 -17.39
N LEU A 125 -9.83 -1.44 -17.50
CA LEU A 125 -10.97 -1.06 -16.68
C LEU A 125 -12.32 -1.46 -17.30
N GLY A 126 -12.30 -2.10 -18.47
CA GLY A 126 -13.52 -2.55 -19.16
C GLY A 126 -14.43 -1.40 -19.63
N ILE A 127 -13.87 -0.23 -19.91
CA ILE A 127 -14.61 0.97 -20.32
C ILE A 127 -15.01 0.83 -21.79
N LYS A 128 -16.28 1.10 -22.09
CA LYS A 128 -16.88 0.87 -23.43
C LYS A 128 -17.42 2.13 -24.11
N CYS A 129 -17.19 3.30 -23.52
CA CYS A 129 -17.63 4.56 -24.10
C CYS A 129 -16.84 4.95 -25.35
N ASP A 130 -17.31 5.98 -26.04
CA ASP A 130 -16.60 6.55 -27.18
C ASP A 130 -15.23 7.13 -26.76
N MET A 131 -14.23 7.02 -27.64
CA MET A 131 -12.87 7.49 -27.33
C MET A 131 -12.83 8.98 -26.99
N SER A 132 -13.59 9.82 -27.69
CA SER A 132 -13.67 11.26 -27.38
C SER A 132 -14.23 11.53 -25.98
N LEU A 133 -15.20 10.73 -25.53
CA LEU A 133 -15.75 10.81 -24.19
C LEU A 133 -14.71 10.35 -23.15
N TYR A 134 -14.00 9.25 -23.44
CA TYR A 134 -12.91 8.75 -22.60
C TYR A 134 -11.81 9.79 -22.40
N GLU A 135 -11.33 10.42 -23.49
CA GLU A 135 -10.28 11.44 -23.44
C GLU A 135 -10.69 12.66 -22.60
N ALA A 136 -11.93 13.13 -22.78
CA ALA A 136 -12.49 14.21 -21.97
C ALA A 136 -12.55 13.84 -20.48
N ASN A 137 -12.89 12.59 -20.17
CA ASN A 137 -12.95 12.08 -18.81
C ASN A 137 -11.57 11.92 -18.17
N CYS A 138 -10.54 11.50 -18.92
CA CYS A 138 -9.16 11.47 -18.43
C CYS A 138 -8.65 12.85 -18.02
N LYS A 139 -8.97 13.89 -18.80
CA LYS A 139 -8.66 15.27 -18.43
C LYS A 139 -9.41 15.68 -17.16
N THR A 140 -10.73 15.49 -17.17
CA THR A 140 -11.66 15.86 -16.09
C THR A 140 -11.25 15.23 -14.75
N VAL A 141 -10.88 13.95 -14.77
CA VAL A 141 -10.49 13.23 -13.56
C VAL A 141 -9.13 13.68 -13.03
N CYS A 142 -8.15 13.95 -13.90
CA CYS A 142 -6.85 14.47 -13.48
C CYS A 142 -7.01 15.86 -12.84
N GLU A 143 -7.76 16.76 -13.47
CA GLU A 143 -8.01 18.12 -12.95
C GLU A 143 -8.73 18.07 -11.59
N SER A 144 -9.79 17.25 -11.48
CA SER A 144 -10.60 17.15 -10.25
C SER A 144 -9.83 16.53 -9.08
N LEU A 145 -8.90 15.61 -9.37
CA LEU A 145 -8.02 14.99 -8.38
C LEU A 145 -6.71 15.78 -8.15
N GLN A 146 -6.57 16.97 -8.74
CA GLN A 146 -5.39 17.82 -8.61
C GLN A 146 -4.09 17.13 -9.06
N LEU A 147 -4.18 16.37 -10.15
CA LEU A 147 -3.07 15.65 -10.78
C LEU A 147 -2.53 16.45 -11.97
N GLU A 148 -1.21 16.46 -12.10
CA GLU A 148 -0.47 16.97 -13.25
C GLU A 148 0.11 15.81 -14.05
N VAL A 149 0.05 15.94 -15.37
CA VAL A 149 0.53 14.93 -16.32
C VAL A 149 1.75 15.46 -17.06
N PHE A 150 2.75 14.61 -17.22
CA PHE A 150 4.02 14.91 -17.87
C PHE A 150 4.36 13.82 -18.87
N ASP A 151 5.14 14.18 -19.89
CA ASP A 151 5.75 13.21 -20.78
C ASP A 151 6.88 12.42 -20.08
N THR A 152 7.48 11.48 -20.81
CA THR A 152 8.60 10.67 -20.34
C THR A 152 9.87 11.50 -20.05
N PHE A 153 9.97 12.72 -20.59
CA PHE A 153 11.07 13.66 -20.36
C PHE A 153 10.80 14.62 -19.20
N GLY A 154 9.62 14.57 -18.59
CA GLY A 154 9.22 15.44 -17.48
C GLY A 154 8.70 16.81 -17.91
N LYS A 155 8.33 17.00 -19.17
CA LYS A 155 7.64 18.21 -19.63
C LYS A 155 6.13 18.07 -19.40
N PRO A 156 5.43 19.16 -19.00
CA PRO A 156 3.99 19.12 -18.86
C PRO A 156 3.31 18.66 -20.15
N PHE A 157 2.35 17.75 -20.02
CA PHE A 157 1.57 17.22 -21.13
C PHE A 157 0.11 17.65 -20.97
N ASP A 158 -0.44 18.25 -22.02
CA ASP A 158 -1.84 18.67 -22.04
C ASP A 158 -2.73 17.57 -22.64
N LEU A 159 -3.52 16.93 -21.78
CA LEU A 159 -4.49 15.90 -22.17
C LEU A 159 -5.58 16.42 -23.12
N SER A 160 -5.78 17.73 -23.24
CA SER A 160 -6.74 18.30 -24.20
C SER A 160 -6.33 18.15 -25.66
N LEU A 161 -5.05 17.85 -25.91
CA LEU A 161 -4.51 17.59 -27.25
C LEU A 161 -4.73 16.14 -27.71
N GLY A 162 -5.33 15.30 -26.87
CA GLY A 162 -5.55 13.88 -27.10
C GLY A 162 -4.68 13.00 -26.20
N ILE A 163 -5.07 11.72 -26.07
CA ILE A 163 -4.31 10.75 -25.28
C ILE A 163 -3.30 10.03 -26.19
N PRO A 164 -1.99 10.10 -25.88
CA PRO A 164 -0.98 9.39 -26.66
C PRO A 164 -0.95 7.91 -26.28
N ASP A 165 -0.58 7.05 -27.24
CA ASP A 165 -0.26 5.63 -26.99
C ASP A 165 1.16 5.47 -26.42
N GLU A 166 1.46 6.23 -25.37
CA GLU A 166 2.74 6.25 -24.66
C GLU A 166 2.53 6.33 -23.15
N LEU A 167 3.58 6.00 -22.38
CA LEU A 167 3.55 6.15 -20.93
C LEU A 167 3.67 7.61 -20.53
N LEU A 168 2.66 8.12 -19.83
CA LEU A 168 2.67 9.43 -19.22
C LEU A 168 2.97 9.34 -17.73
N ARG A 169 3.68 10.33 -17.20
CA ARG A 169 3.96 10.46 -15.77
C ARG A 169 2.86 11.30 -15.13
N VAL A 170 2.20 10.74 -14.12
CA VAL A 170 1.14 11.40 -13.35
C VAL A 170 1.64 11.68 -11.95
N SER A 171 1.45 12.91 -11.47
CA SER A 171 1.85 13.30 -10.12
C SER A 171 0.83 14.23 -9.49
N LEU A 172 0.84 14.36 -8.16
CA LEU A 172 0.09 15.43 -7.51
C LEU A 172 0.65 16.78 -7.95
N SER A 173 -0.25 17.73 -8.20
CA SER A 173 0.09 19.13 -8.49
C SER A 173 0.96 19.73 -7.39
N LYS A 174 1.81 20.70 -7.76
CA LYS A 174 2.72 21.35 -6.81
C LYS A 174 1.96 22.02 -5.67
N GLU A 175 0.89 22.74 -6.00
CA GLU A 175 0.03 23.41 -5.01
C GLU A 175 -0.57 22.42 -4.01
N PHE A 176 -1.02 21.26 -4.49
CA PHE A 176 -1.58 20.25 -3.61
C PHE A 176 -0.51 19.59 -2.74
N LYS A 177 0.67 19.28 -3.31
CA LYS A 177 1.82 18.73 -2.56
C LYS A 177 2.27 19.68 -1.44
N GLU A 178 2.40 20.97 -1.72
CA GLU A 178 2.74 21.99 -0.70
C GLU A 178 1.70 22.10 0.40
N GLY A 179 0.44 21.79 0.07
CA GLY A 179 -0.67 21.70 1.02
C GLY A 179 -0.65 20.46 1.92
N LEU A 180 0.11 19.42 1.58
CA LEU A 180 0.29 18.21 2.37
C LEU A 180 1.46 18.40 3.36
N ASP A 181 1.36 17.82 4.56
CA ASP A 181 2.45 17.90 5.54
C ASP A 181 3.66 17.11 5.00
N ASN A 182 4.83 17.75 4.89
CA ASN A 182 6.04 17.25 4.22
C ASN A 182 6.69 16.02 4.89
N ARG A 183 6.05 15.43 5.90
CA ARG A 183 6.57 14.22 6.54
C ARG A 183 6.23 13.02 5.68
N ASN A 184 7.25 12.28 5.27
CA ASN A 184 7.07 11.03 4.57
C ASN A 184 6.41 10.00 5.50
N PHE A 185 5.09 9.90 5.43
CA PHE A 185 4.27 9.02 6.27
C PHE A 185 4.82 7.59 6.34
N LYS A 186 5.18 6.99 5.20
CA LYS A 186 5.73 5.61 5.15
C LYS A 186 7.09 5.47 5.83
N GLU A 187 7.86 6.53 5.94
CA GLU A 187 9.16 6.52 6.62
C GLU A 187 9.01 6.77 8.12
N THR A 188 8.10 7.66 8.51
CA THR A 188 7.66 7.81 9.91
C THR A 188 7.10 6.49 10.43
N LEU A 189 6.21 5.84 9.67
CA LEU A 189 5.62 4.55 10.01
C LEU A 189 6.68 3.44 10.20
N ARG A 190 7.66 3.36 9.29
CA ARG A 190 8.78 2.42 9.41
C ARG A 190 9.63 2.69 10.65
N SER A 191 9.86 3.96 10.96
CA SER A 191 10.63 4.36 12.14
C SER A 191 9.89 4.01 13.43
N GLU A 192 8.58 4.24 13.49
CA GLU A 192 7.72 3.85 14.62
C GLU A 192 7.70 2.34 14.84
N GLN A 193 7.57 1.56 13.75
CA GLN A 193 7.65 0.09 13.82
C GLN A 193 9.00 -0.40 14.33
N MET A 194 10.11 0.18 13.83
CA MET A 194 11.45 -0.18 14.28
C MET A 194 11.65 0.16 15.75
N ASN A 195 11.17 1.32 16.20
CA ASN A 195 11.21 1.69 17.60
C ASN A 195 10.40 0.71 18.45
N TRP A 196 9.19 0.33 18.03
CA TRP A 196 8.37 -0.65 18.73
C TRP A 196 9.05 -2.04 18.82
N LEU A 197 9.70 -2.49 17.74
CA LEU A 197 10.48 -3.73 17.75
C LEU A 197 11.69 -3.68 18.69
N MET A 198 12.40 -2.54 18.74
CA MET A 198 13.49 -2.33 19.70
C MET A 198 12.96 -2.34 21.13
N ASP A 199 11.83 -1.69 21.37
CA ASP A 199 11.19 -1.63 22.68
C ASP A 199 10.73 -3.03 23.16
N LEU A 200 10.19 -3.84 22.24
CA LEU A 200 9.87 -5.25 22.48
C LEU A 200 11.11 -6.09 22.77
N LYS A 201 12.19 -5.90 21.99
CA LYS A 201 13.46 -6.58 22.20
C LYS A 201 14.02 -6.25 23.58
N ASP A 202 13.98 -4.99 23.99
CA ASP A 202 14.47 -4.53 25.28
C ASP A 202 13.61 -5.05 26.44
N LYS A 203 12.27 -5.06 26.28
CA LYS A 203 11.35 -5.67 27.24
C LYS A 203 11.59 -7.18 27.37
N SER A 204 11.78 -7.88 26.25
CA SER A 204 12.12 -9.30 26.23
C SER A 204 13.48 -9.58 26.87
N PHE A 205 14.50 -8.75 26.59
CA PHE A 205 15.82 -8.89 27.20
C PHE A 205 15.78 -8.63 28.70
N LYS A 206 14.96 -7.68 29.18
CA LYS A 206 14.73 -7.46 30.61
C LYS A 206 13.99 -8.62 31.28
N LEU A 207 13.02 -9.25 30.60
CA LEU A 207 12.28 -10.39 31.14
C LEU A 207 13.07 -11.72 31.11
N PHE A 208 13.81 -11.98 30.03
CA PHE A 208 14.41 -13.29 29.74
C PHE A 208 15.95 -13.28 29.71
N GLY A 209 16.59 -12.10 29.67
CA GLY A 209 18.05 -11.95 29.71
C GLY A 209 18.68 -12.27 31.08
N SER A 210 17.86 -12.59 32.08
CA SER A 210 18.29 -13.10 33.39
C SER A 210 18.45 -14.62 33.44
N ILE A 211 18.24 -15.35 32.33
CA ILE A 211 18.56 -16.79 32.27
C ILE A 211 20.08 -16.93 32.37
N GLN A 212 20.54 -17.15 33.61
CA GLN A 212 21.95 -17.37 33.89
C GLN A 212 22.49 -18.52 33.02
N PRO A 213 23.68 -18.38 32.42
CA PRO A 213 24.34 -19.53 31.81
C PRO A 213 24.53 -20.58 32.91
N ARG A 214 23.84 -21.72 32.76
CA ARG A 214 23.93 -22.88 33.64
C ARG A 214 25.43 -23.16 33.87
N LYS A 215 25.92 -22.91 35.10
CA LYS A 215 27.32 -23.14 35.48
C LYS A 215 27.69 -24.56 35.05
N LYS A 216 28.56 -24.68 34.04
CA LYS A 216 29.22 -25.95 33.73
C LYS A 216 30.04 -26.30 34.97
N THR A 217 29.61 -27.33 35.69
CA THR A 217 30.40 -27.97 36.73
C THR A 217 31.63 -28.59 36.08
N THR A 218 32.73 -27.84 36.10
CA THR A 218 34.07 -28.36 35.84
C THR A 218 34.42 -29.36 36.93
N LYS A 219 34.19 -30.65 36.66
CA LYS A 219 34.93 -31.72 37.35
C LYS A 219 36.34 -31.71 36.80
N SER A 220 37.28 -31.26 37.61
CA SER A 220 38.70 -31.50 37.40
C SER A 220 38.96 -33.00 37.45
N ARG A 221 39.59 -33.53 36.42
CA ARG A 221 40.37 -34.77 36.50
C ARG A 221 41.70 -34.52 35.83
N THR A 222 42.72 -34.56 36.65
CA THR A 222 44.14 -34.44 36.36
C THR A 222 44.66 -35.64 35.55
N SER A 223 45.77 -35.38 34.87
CA SER A 223 46.80 -36.30 34.33
C SER A 223 46.62 -36.84 32.90
N GLY A 224 47.64 -36.59 32.08
CA GLY A 224 47.91 -37.31 30.84
C GLY A 224 48.52 -36.47 29.73
N GLN A 225 49.86 -36.42 29.65
CA GLN A 225 50.64 -35.87 28.54
C GLN A 225 50.18 -36.39 27.17
N SER A 226 50.19 -35.54 26.13
CA SER A 226 51.03 -35.73 24.94
C SER A 226 50.78 -34.66 23.87
N ASN A 227 51.88 -34.30 23.22
CA ASN A 227 52.04 -33.35 22.12
C ASN A 227 51.05 -33.55 20.95
N LYS A 228 50.65 -32.44 20.31
CA LYS A 228 51.00 -32.13 18.90
C LYS A 228 50.39 -30.79 18.44
N ASN A 229 51.27 -29.91 17.96
CA ASN A 229 50.95 -28.81 17.05
C ASN A 229 50.26 -29.34 15.79
N TYR A 230 49.33 -28.58 15.20
CA TYR A 230 49.37 -28.24 13.77
C TYR A 230 48.44 -27.06 13.44
N ARG A 231 48.96 -26.24 12.53
CA ARG A 231 48.43 -25.02 11.93
C ARG A 231 47.55 -25.39 10.71
N ASN A 232 46.68 -24.45 10.32
CA ASN A 232 46.16 -24.17 8.97
C ASN A 232 44.96 -24.93 8.39
N SER A 233 44.26 -24.16 7.54
CA SER A 233 43.36 -24.52 6.42
C SER A 233 41.97 -25.03 6.82
N GLY A 234 40.84 -24.58 6.28
CA GLY A 234 40.55 -23.96 4.99
C GLY A 234 39.30 -24.68 4.44
N SER A 235 38.26 -23.92 4.07
CA SER A 235 37.11 -24.27 3.18
C SER A 235 36.49 -25.69 3.24
N ASN A 236 35.17 -25.79 3.42
CA ASN A 236 34.30 -26.28 2.33
C ASN A 236 32.80 -26.23 2.64
N VAL A 237 32.08 -25.83 1.59
CA VAL A 237 30.65 -25.93 1.32
C VAL A 237 30.22 -27.40 1.33
N VAL A 238 29.08 -27.72 1.95
CA VAL A 238 28.30 -28.92 1.62
C VAL A 238 26.81 -28.56 1.59
N GLN A 239 26.26 -28.57 0.38
CA GLN A 239 24.82 -28.69 0.12
C GLN A 239 24.32 -30.05 0.63
N SER A 240 23.18 -30.09 1.32
CA SER A 240 22.36 -31.31 1.34
C SER A 240 20.90 -30.98 1.02
N LYS A 241 20.42 -31.60 -0.06
CA LYS A 241 19.02 -31.66 -0.49
C LYS A 241 18.32 -32.75 0.32
N VAL A 242 17.23 -32.44 1.05
CA VAL A 242 16.24 -33.45 1.47
C VAL A 242 14.84 -32.81 1.52
N GLN A 243 13.89 -33.38 0.75
CA GLN A 243 12.44 -33.08 0.81
C GLN A 243 11.78 -33.72 2.04
N PRO A 244 10.78 -33.09 2.67
CA PRO A 244 9.92 -33.78 3.64
C PRO A 244 8.74 -34.49 2.93
N LYS A 245 8.66 -35.82 3.07
CA LYS A 245 7.49 -36.64 2.73
C LYS A 245 6.77 -37.08 4.01
N GLY A 246 5.44 -36.96 4.04
CA GLY A 246 4.59 -37.80 4.89
C GLY A 246 3.36 -37.12 5.50
N THR A 247 2.24 -37.15 4.77
CA THR A 247 0.88 -37.09 5.32
C THR A 247 0.43 -38.50 5.76
N PRO A 248 -0.28 -38.67 6.89
CA PRO A 248 -0.83 -39.96 7.28
C PRO A 248 -2.13 -40.27 6.54
N LYS A 249 -2.28 -41.52 6.08
CA LYS A 249 -3.49 -42.06 5.44
C LYS A 249 -4.55 -42.39 6.51
N THR A 250 -5.78 -41.94 6.28
CA THR A 250 -7.01 -42.51 6.87
C THR A 250 -7.37 -43.81 6.14
N SER A 251 -7.63 -44.86 6.90
CA SER A 251 -8.21 -46.13 6.42
C SER A 251 -9.69 -46.18 6.78
N GLU A 252 -10.53 -46.33 5.77
CA GLU A 252 -11.97 -46.55 5.85
C GLU A 252 -12.32 -47.90 6.48
N LYS A 253 -13.45 -47.93 7.18
CA LYS A 253 -14.57 -48.84 6.93
C LYS A 253 -15.88 -48.16 7.30
#